data_AF-A0A7C3GYR1-F1
#
_entry.id   AF-A0A7C3GYR1-F1
#
_cell.length_a   1.000
_cell.length_b   1.000
_cell.length_c   1.000
_cell.angle_alpha   90.00
_cell.angle_beta   90.00
_cell.angle_gamma   90.00
#
_symmetry.space_group_name_H-M   'P 1'
#
loop_
_entity.id
_entity.type
_entity.pdbx_description
1 polymer ?
#
loop_
_entity_poly.entity_id
_entity_poly.type
_entity_poly.pdbx_seq_one_letter_code
_entity_poly.pdbx_strand_id
1 'polypeptide(L)'
;MSTVNLSGKRNIDALLVGTRWAEANTQLTYSIPNNIGGTFWDSSYSQEREPDTWSALTNAQVTAFRESLQTWSDVANIALVEVPDTSTSYGDIRIAFSQAVAKQSNVAAWAYVPDDIGISDSAGDVWLNPKTIEYSSGSYGFATLIHELGHAFGLKHPFSSTPLSSTQLNSDIDTTQYTLMSYTDYEGAGYIFKAAEDGRYKYGVVNPTTPMLLDIQAIQYLYGENTQSHLEDNTYQFSNTHGEIKTIWDAGGIDTFDLSNQTLDMKINLNDGVFSSLGVKQLEFKGPLLTATDNIAIAYNTEIENAVGGKGNDIITGNELQNEITGGQGNDTIDGGLGVDTAIYLGNKDQYTLEVIGESITVKDNSNHNEGLDTLYNIENITFSDQTIATNTLTNDITEIPPTKSSEVITQPLEGDKNHINYFLLEISEPLTTAASVHYHTQDNTALAGQDYIAISGIATIRKGETSTVIAVEIIADTIKENNETFSLVVTDPEGAIFPTNMTEITATHTIIDDDINTRSNRSGDLIGISLFDTETMF
;
A
#
# COMPACT_ATOMS: atom_id res chain seq x y z
N MET A 1 24.13 -5.85 -26.22
CA MET A 1 23.03 -6.54 -25.48
C MET A 1 23.57 -7.80 -24.84
N SER A 2 22.90 -8.33 -23.82
CA SER A 2 23.32 -9.52 -23.07
C SER A 2 22.10 -10.32 -22.61
N THR A 3 22.22 -11.64 -22.59
CA THR A 3 21.26 -12.53 -21.92
C THR A 3 21.21 -12.25 -20.42
N VAL A 4 20.03 -12.37 -19.83
CA VAL A 4 19.76 -12.20 -18.41
C VAL A 4 19.26 -13.52 -17.84
N ASN A 5 19.80 -13.93 -16.69
CA ASN A 5 19.25 -15.07 -15.97
C ASN A 5 17.89 -14.69 -15.38
N LEU A 6 16.96 -15.63 -15.33
CA LEU A 6 15.71 -15.42 -14.61
C LEU A 6 15.96 -15.31 -13.10
N SER A 7 15.16 -14.49 -12.43
CA SER A 7 15.25 -14.23 -10.99
C SER A 7 14.76 -15.41 -10.14
N GLY A 8 13.93 -16.29 -10.71
CA GLY A 8 13.22 -17.34 -9.98
C GLY A 8 11.93 -16.86 -9.30
N LYS A 9 11.62 -15.57 -9.38
CA LYS A 9 10.37 -14.97 -8.87
C LYS A 9 9.42 -14.71 -10.03
N ARG A 10 8.19 -15.27 -9.95
CA ARG A 10 7.18 -15.13 -11.01
C ARG A 10 6.87 -13.68 -11.37
N ASN A 11 6.72 -12.81 -10.38
CA ASN A 11 6.33 -11.41 -10.58
C ASN A 11 7.37 -10.60 -11.38
N ILE A 12 8.64 -10.99 -11.30
CA ILE A 12 9.73 -10.41 -12.09
C ILE A 12 9.81 -11.12 -13.44
N ASP A 13 9.96 -12.45 -13.42
CA ASP A 13 10.26 -13.26 -14.62
C ASP A 13 9.15 -13.18 -15.67
N ALA A 14 7.90 -12.96 -15.25
CA ALA A 14 6.77 -12.76 -16.14
C ALA A 14 6.90 -11.49 -17.01
N LEU A 15 7.70 -10.52 -16.58
CA LEU A 15 7.95 -9.28 -17.34
C LEU A 15 9.28 -9.29 -18.08
N LEU A 16 10.18 -10.25 -17.83
CA LEU A 16 11.48 -10.27 -18.50
C LEU A 16 11.38 -10.90 -19.89
N VAL A 17 11.92 -10.23 -20.92
CA VAL A 17 12.11 -10.85 -22.24
C VAL A 17 13.21 -11.91 -22.22
N GLY A 18 14.19 -11.76 -21.31
CA GLY A 18 15.38 -12.62 -21.15
C GLY A 18 16.70 -11.99 -21.62
N THR A 19 16.65 -10.76 -22.11
CA THR A 19 17.79 -9.98 -22.61
C THR A 19 17.68 -8.53 -22.17
N ARG A 20 18.82 -7.84 -22.13
CA ARG A 20 18.93 -6.41 -21.77
C ARG A 20 20.05 -5.72 -22.54
N TRP A 21 20.14 -4.41 -22.44
CA TRP A 21 21.32 -3.68 -22.89
C TRP A 21 22.55 -4.01 -22.03
N ALA A 22 23.71 -4.24 -22.65
CA ALA A 22 24.91 -4.78 -21.98
C ALA A 22 26.00 -3.73 -21.70
N GLU A 23 25.71 -2.45 -21.90
CA GLU A 23 26.73 -1.41 -21.81
C GLU A 23 27.31 -1.31 -20.39
N ALA A 24 28.63 -1.14 -20.32
CA ALA A 24 29.32 -0.97 -19.05
C ALA A 24 28.83 0.32 -18.39
N ASN A 25 28.21 0.19 -17.21
CA ASN A 25 27.67 1.27 -16.39
C ASN A 25 26.31 1.88 -16.85
N THR A 26 25.49 1.12 -17.59
CA THR A 26 24.07 1.47 -17.85
C THR A 26 23.80 2.87 -18.43
N GLN A 27 24.77 3.44 -19.14
CA GLN A 27 24.53 4.58 -20.04
C GLN A 27 23.88 4.05 -21.32
N LEU A 28 22.75 4.63 -21.72
CA LEU A 28 22.07 4.36 -22.98
C LEU A 28 21.84 5.68 -23.72
N THR A 29 21.94 5.63 -25.03
CA THR A 29 21.69 6.78 -25.87
C THR A 29 20.29 6.73 -26.47
N TYR A 30 19.68 7.89 -26.67
CA TYR A 30 18.45 7.99 -27.45
C TYR A 30 18.57 9.09 -28.50
N SER A 31 17.85 8.94 -29.60
CA SER A 31 17.76 9.97 -30.62
C SER A 31 16.34 10.11 -31.15
N ILE A 32 16.03 11.31 -31.67
CA ILE A 32 14.68 11.67 -32.10
C ILE A 32 14.75 12.04 -33.59
N PRO A 33 14.46 11.09 -34.50
CA PRO A 33 14.43 11.32 -35.94
C PRO A 33 13.58 12.53 -36.34
N ASN A 34 14.20 13.48 -37.04
CA ASN A 34 13.53 14.70 -37.51
C ASN A 34 13.82 15.08 -38.97
N ASN A 35 14.72 14.35 -39.65
CA ASN A 35 15.15 14.65 -41.00
C ASN A 35 14.86 13.49 -41.97
N ILE A 36 13.79 13.63 -42.76
CA ILE A 36 13.42 12.66 -43.78
C ILE A 36 14.53 12.56 -44.84
N GLY A 37 15.18 11.39 -44.92
CA GLY A 37 16.31 11.12 -45.81
C GLY A 37 17.69 11.37 -45.19
N GLY A 38 17.75 11.92 -43.97
CA GLY A 38 18.97 12.08 -43.16
C GLY A 38 19.11 11.05 -42.05
N THR A 39 18.02 10.43 -41.60
CA THR A 39 18.02 9.33 -40.63
C THR A 39 18.38 8.00 -41.30
N PHE A 40 19.24 7.21 -40.64
CA PHE A 40 19.47 5.82 -41.02
C PHE A 40 18.49 4.90 -40.29
N TRP A 41 17.90 3.96 -41.04
CA TRP A 41 17.09 2.87 -40.51
C TRP A 41 17.67 1.55 -41.02
N ASP A 42 17.72 0.53 -40.17
CA ASP A 42 18.10 -0.82 -40.58
C ASP A 42 17.20 -1.34 -41.72
N SER A 43 17.68 -2.32 -42.47
CA SER A 43 16.87 -3.13 -43.38
C SER A 43 16.11 -4.26 -42.67
N SER A 44 16.45 -4.57 -41.43
CA SER A 44 16.02 -5.77 -40.70
C SER A 44 14.71 -5.62 -39.90
N TYR A 45 13.82 -4.72 -40.31
CA TYR A 45 12.50 -4.56 -39.68
C TYR A 45 11.51 -5.64 -40.09
N SER A 46 10.35 -5.64 -39.44
CA SER A 46 9.20 -6.46 -39.79
C SER A 46 8.79 -6.32 -41.27
N GLN A 47 7.95 -7.25 -41.72
CA GLN A 47 7.41 -7.21 -43.09
C GLN A 47 6.61 -5.93 -43.40
N GLU A 48 6.20 -5.19 -42.36
CA GLU A 48 5.43 -3.95 -42.49
C GLU A 48 6.29 -2.75 -42.94
N ARG A 49 7.62 -2.85 -42.83
CA ARG A 49 8.61 -1.84 -43.27
C ARG A 49 8.27 -0.45 -42.78
N GLU A 50 8.21 -0.29 -41.46
CA GLU A 50 7.91 0.93 -40.74
C GLU A 50 8.71 2.15 -41.24
N PRO A 51 10.02 2.03 -41.54
CA PRO A 51 10.82 3.11 -42.12
C PRO A 51 10.37 3.61 -43.50
N ASP A 52 9.55 2.89 -44.25
CA ASP A 52 9.10 3.36 -45.57
C ASP A 52 8.04 4.48 -45.47
N THR A 53 7.38 4.59 -44.31
CA THR A 53 6.21 5.47 -44.14
C THR A 53 6.27 6.29 -42.85
N TRP A 54 7.47 6.56 -42.36
CA TRP A 54 7.65 7.25 -41.10
C TRP A 54 7.45 8.77 -41.18
N SER A 55 7.14 9.37 -40.03
CA SER A 55 7.11 10.83 -39.86
C SER A 55 7.61 11.24 -38.48
N ALA A 56 8.22 12.43 -38.40
CA ALA A 56 8.76 12.98 -37.18
C ALA A 56 7.68 13.33 -36.15
N LEU A 57 8.06 13.30 -34.87
CA LEU A 57 7.24 13.78 -33.76
C LEU A 57 7.14 15.31 -33.77
N THR A 58 6.03 15.85 -33.27
CA THR A 58 5.89 17.27 -32.96
C THR A 58 6.64 17.63 -31.67
N ASN A 59 6.95 18.91 -31.44
CA ASN A 59 7.66 19.34 -30.24
C ASN A 59 7.00 18.87 -28.93
N ALA A 60 5.67 18.89 -28.84
CA ALA A 60 4.96 18.43 -27.64
C ALA A 60 5.13 16.92 -27.40
N GLN A 61 5.15 16.12 -28.47
CA GLN A 61 5.37 14.68 -28.40
C GLN A 61 6.83 14.35 -28.08
N VAL A 62 7.78 15.14 -28.57
CA VAL A 62 9.19 15.05 -28.20
C VAL A 62 9.37 15.32 -26.70
N THR A 63 8.70 16.34 -26.15
CA THR A 63 8.70 16.59 -24.70
C THR A 63 8.12 15.41 -23.93
N ALA A 64 6.95 14.91 -24.32
CA ALA A 64 6.32 13.75 -23.68
C ALA A 64 7.20 12.48 -23.74
N PHE A 65 7.91 12.26 -24.85
CA PHE A 65 8.86 11.17 -24.97
C PHE A 65 10.02 11.30 -23.97
N ARG A 66 10.62 12.49 -23.84
CA ARG A 66 11.67 12.73 -22.84
C ARG A 66 11.16 12.57 -21.41
N GLU A 67 9.95 13.03 -21.12
CA GLU A 67 9.31 12.81 -19.82
C GLU A 67 9.08 11.32 -19.55
N SER A 68 8.63 10.54 -20.54
CA SER A 68 8.46 9.08 -20.39
C SER A 68 9.79 8.32 -20.26
N LEU A 69 10.88 8.83 -20.83
CA LEU A 69 12.23 8.31 -20.59
C LEU A 69 12.66 8.58 -19.14
N GLN A 70 12.37 9.78 -18.63
CA GLN A 70 12.68 10.17 -17.26
C GLN A 70 12.03 9.24 -16.25
N THR A 71 10.76 8.86 -16.44
CA THR A 71 10.06 7.96 -15.49
C THR A 71 10.73 6.59 -15.33
N TRP A 72 11.43 6.10 -16.35
CA TRP A 72 12.22 4.87 -16.26
C TRP A 72 13.59 5.10 -15.61
N SER A 73 14.26 6.22 -15.91
CA SER A 73 15.54 6.56 -15.28
C SER A 73 15.39 7.00 -13.82
N ASP A 74 14.22 7.47 -13.40
CA ASP A 74 13.94 7.79 -12.00
C ASP A 74 13.99 6.54 -11.13
N VAL A 75 13.51 5.40 -11.64
CA VAL A 75 13.34 4.16 -10.86
C VAL A 75 14.49 3.17 -11.02
N ALA A 76 15.24 3.24 -12.12
CA ALA A 76 16.31 2.29 -12.45
C ALA A 76 17.61 3.02 -12.77
N ASN A 77 18.74 2.41 -12.44
CA ASN A 77 20.06 2.95 -12.71
C ASN A 77 20.38 2.90 -14.22
N ILE A 78 19.74 3.77 -14.99
CA ILE A 78 19.87 3.91 -16.44
C ILE A 78 20.16 5.39 -16.73
N ALA A 79 21.34 5.68 -17.26
CA ALA A 79 21.72 7.04 -17.64
C ALA A 79 21.37 7.30 -19.11
N LEU A 80 20.33 8.07 -19.37
CA LEU A 80 19.83 8.35 -20.72
C LEU A 80 20.45 9.62 -21.31
N VAL A 81 21.11 9.49 -22.45
CA VAL A 81 21.82 10.58 -23.13
C VAL A 81 21.24 10.82 -24.52
N GLU A 82 20.73 12.02 -24.78
CA GLU A 82 20.29 12.38 -26.13
C GLU A 82 21.49 12.56 -27.06
N VAL A 83 21.46 11.92 -28.22
CA VAL A 83 22.46 12.05 -29.29
C VAL A 83 21.82 12.51 -30.60
N PRO A 84 22.58 13.11 -31.55
CA PRO A 84 22.06 13.46 -32.85
C PRO A 84 21.55 12.24 -33.62
N ASP A 85 20.43 12.42 -34.33
CA ASP A 85 19.88 11.43 -35.27
C ASP A 85 20.30 11.77 -36.71
N THR A 86 21.19 10.96 -37.29
CA THR A 86 21.81 11.16 -38.61
C THR A 86 22.07 9.81 -39.28
N SER A 87 22.64 9.83 -40.50
CA SER A 87 22.94 8.61 -41.24
C SER A 87 24.11 7.80 -40.67
N THR A 88 24.87 8.36 -39.73
CA THR A 88 26.10 7.76 -39.18
C THR A 88 26.19 7.82 -37.66
N SER A 89 25.19 8.40 -36.99
CA SER A 89 25.11 8.57 -35.54
C SER A 89 23.64 8.62 -35.20
N TYR A 90 23.21 7.75 -34.28
CA TYR A 90 21.84 7.63 -33.78
C TYR A 90 21.89 6.90 -32.44
N GLY A 91 20.82 7.01 -31.65
CA GLY A 91 20.75 6.42 -30.31
C GLY A 91 20.37 4.93 -30.33
N ASP A 92 20.60 4.27 -29.20
CA ASP A 92 20.14 2.91 -28.93
C ASP A 92 18.61 2.81 -28.93
N ILE A 93 17.94 3.87 -28.47
CA ILE A 93 16.48 4.00 -28.49
C ILE A 93 16.10 5.14 -29.44
N ARG A 94 15.17 4.86 -30.35
CA ARG A 94 14.64 5.87 -31.29
C ARG A 94 13.13 5.83 -31.32
N ILE A 95 12.52 6.95 -31.67
CA ILE A 95 11.07 7.06 -31.74
C ILE A 95 10.59 7.79 -32.99
N ALA A 96 9.61 7.21 -33.68
CA ALA A 96 8.98 7.82 -34.84
C ALA A 96 7.53 7.35 -35.01
N PHE A 97 6.72 8.15 -35.72
CA PHE A 97 5.44 7.64 -36.22
C PHE A 97 5.66 6.81 -37.47
N SER A 98 4.80 5.81 -37.71
CA SER A 98 4.75 5.12 -39.00
C SER A 98 3.34 4.78 -39.44
N GLN A 99 3.02 4.99 -40.72
CA GLN A 99 1.74 4.56 -41.28
C GLN A 99 1.61 3.04 -41.32
N ALA A 100 2.72 2.28 -41.22
CA ALA A 100 2.71 0.84 -41.03
C ALA A 100 1.90 0.43 -39.79
N VAL A 101 2.09 1.12 -38.67
CA VAL A 101 1.32 0.92 -37.44
C VAL A 101 -0.15 1.24 -37.66
N ALA A 102 -0.45 2.36 -38.33
CA ALA A 102 -1.82 2.80 -38.59
C ALA A 102 -2.65 1.89 -39.52
N LYS A 103 -2.00 0.98 -40.27
CA LYS A 103 -2.65 -0.05 -41.10
C LYS A 103 -3.15 -1.23 -40.27
N GLN A 104 -2.51 -1.50 -39.13
CA GLN A 104 -2.98 -2.54 -38.21
C GLN A 104 -4.16 -2.01 -37.40
N SER A 105 -5.24 -2.80 -37.36
CA SER A 105 -6.44 -2.42 -36.63
C SER A 105 -6.17 -2.58 -35.13
N ASN A 106 -6.53 -1.56 -34.33
CA ASN A 106 -6.41 -1.55 -32.86
C ASN A 106 -4.97 -1.61 -32.32
N VAL A 107 -3.99 -1.10 -33.06
CA VAL A 107 -2.61 -1.00 -32.59
C VAL A 107 -2.22 0.46 -32.37
N ALA A 108 -1.81 0.79 -31.16
CA ALA A 108 -1.40 2.14 -30.77
C ALA A 108 0.08 2.40 -31.06
N ALA A 109 0.92 1.40 -30.84
CA ALA A 109 2.36 1.42 -31.10
C ALA A 109 2.93 -0.03 -31.05
N TRP A 110 4.21 -0.16 -31.34
CA TRP A 110 5.04 -1.29 -30.93
C TRP A 110 6.50 -0.87 -30.82
N ALA A 111 7.28 -1.66 -30.09
CA ALA A 111 8.72 -1.48 -29.96
C ALA A 111 9.49 -2.79 -30.15
N TYR A 112 10.75 -2.64 -30.57
CA TYR A 112 11.69 -3.74 -30.66
C TYR A 112 12.46 -3.87 -29.36
N VAL A 113 12.37 -5.04 -28.73
CA VAL A 113 13.14 -5.38 -27.52
C VAL A 113 14.64 -5.48 -27.83
N PRO A 114 15.52 -5.40 -26.82
CA PRO A 114 16.92 -5.79 -26.98
C PRO A 114 16.99 -7.30 -27.27
N ASP A 115 17.39 -7.75 -28.46
CA ASP A 115 17.50 -9.19 -28.81
C ASP A 115 18.98 -9.63 -28.97
N ASP A 116 19.30 -10.84 -28.51
CA ASP A 116 20.61 -11.49 -28.63
C ASP A 116 20.77 -12.22 -29.98
N ILE A 117 19.67 -12.52 -30.68
CA ILE A 117 19.69 -13.24 -31.96
C ILE A 117 19.83 -12.25 -33.12
N GLY A 118 21.05 -11.76 -33.29
CA GLY A 118 21.42 -10.87 -34.38
C GLY A 118 21.23 -9.41 -33.99
N ILE A 119 22.34 -8.76 -33.64
CA ILE A 119 22.38 -7.31 -33.39
C ILE A 119 21.84 -6.62 -34.64
N SER A 120 20.59 -6.18 -34.55
CA SER A 120 19.96 -5.35 -35.56
C SER A 120 19.92 -3.94 -35.00
N ASP A 121 20.20 -2.97 -35.87
CA ASP A 121 20.12 -1.57 -35.51
C ASP A 121 18.65 -1.17 -35.25
N SER A 122 17.66 -2.05 -35.45
CA SER A 122 16.24 -1.80 -35.12
C SER A 122 15.91 -1.98 -33.63
N ALA A 123 16.76 -2.64 -32.86
CA ALA A 123 16.48 -2.88 -31.44
C ALA A 123 16.39 -1.56 -30.67
N GLY A 124 15.43 -1.46 -29.75
CA GLY A 124 15.13 -0.22 -29.02
C GLY A 124 14.24 0.77 -29.78
N ASP A 125 13.98 0.54 -31.07
CA ASP A 125 13.11 1.45 -31.83
C ASP A 125 11.64 1.31 -31.44
N VAL A 126 11.00 2.47 -31.29
CA VAL A 126 9.59 2.63 -30.97
C VAL A 126 8.85 3.25 -32.16
N TRP A 127 7.82 2.54 -32.62
CA TRP A 127 6.97 2.98 -33.73
C TRP A 127 5.57 3.29 -33.24
N LEU A 128 5.17 4.56 -33.37
CA LEU A 128 3.87 5.05 -32.94
C LEU A 128 2.85 5.09 -34.07
N ASN A 129 1.58 4.91 -33.74
CA ASN A 129 0.48 5.15 -34.67
C ASN A 129 0.25 6.66 -34.85
N PRO A 130 0.38 7.23 -36.07
CA PRO A 130 0.18 8.65 -36.33
C PRO A 130 -1.25 9.16 -36.06
N LYS A 131 -2.22 8.27 -35.81
CA LYS A 131 -3.58 8.63 -35.39
C LYS A 131 -3.69 8.91 -33.89
N THR A 132 -2.72 8.51 -33.08
CA THR A 132 -2.64 8.85 -31.66
C THR A 132 -2.03 10.24 -31.52
N ILE A 133 -2.77 11.18 -30.94
CA ILE A 133 -2.37 12.61 -30.92
C ILE A 133 -2.18 13.19 -29.50
N GLU A 134 -2.67 12.51 -28.46
CA GLU A 134 -2.67 13.01 -27.08
C GLU A 134 -1.56 12.36 -26.25
N TYR A 135 -0.50 13.10 -25.91
CA TYR A 135 0.66 12.59 -25.18
C TYR A 135 0.97 13.36 -23.89
N SER A 136 0.05 14.19 -23.40
CA SER A 136 0.20 14.80 -22.08
C SER A 136 0.16 13.73 -20.99
N SER A 137 0.88 13.94 -19.87
CA SER A 137 0.78 13.07 -18.69
C SER A 137 -0.68 12.74 -18.32
N GLY A 138 -0.93 11.47 -17.99
CA GLY A 138 -2.27 10.90 -17.72
C GLY A 138 -3.09 10.54 -18.96
N SER A 139 -2.59 10.83 -20.17
CA SER A 139 -3.24 10.37 -21.41
C SER A 139 -2.88 8.93 -21.75
N TYR A 140 -3.74 8.28 -22.54
CA TYR A 140 -3.45 6.98 -23.13
C TYR A 140 -2.17 6.97 -23.98
N GLY A 141 -1.90 8.04 -24.73
CA GLY A 141 -0.66 8.14 -25.53
C GLY A 141 0.59 8.24 -24.66
N PHE A 142 0.53 8.93 -23.51
CA PHE A 142 1.65 8.99 -22.58
C PHE A 142 1.91 7.62 -21.92
N ALA A 143 0.87 6.94 -21.47
CA ALA A 143 0.99 5.57 -20.96
C ALA A 143 1.51 4.60 -22.03
N THR A 144 1.12 4.78 -23.30
CA THR A 144 1.69 4.02 -24.43
C THR A 144 3.19 4.28 -24.58
N LEU A 145 3.67 5.52 -24.42
CA LEU A 145 5.11 5.80 -24.47
C LEU A 145 5.88 5.04 -23.38
N ILE A 146 5.38 5.05 -22.14
CA ILE A 146 6.01 4.33 -21.03
C ILE A 146 6.01 2.81 -21.32
N HIS A 147 4.88 2.27 -21.81
CA HIS A 147 4.76 0.86 -22.21
C HIS A 147 5.79 0.45 -23.27
N GLU A 148 5.86 1.18 -24.37
CA GLU A 148 6.79 0.87 -25.46
C GLU A 148 8.26 1.03 -25.04
N LEU A 149 8.55 1.98 -24.15
CA LEU A 149 9.87 2.10 -23.54
C LEU A 149 10.18 0.90 -22.64
N GLY A 150 9.20 0.35 -21.92
CA GLY A 150 9.35 -0.91 -21.19
C GLY A 150 9.87 -2.03 -22.11
N HIS A 151 9.28 -2.18 -23.30
CA HIS A 151 9.80 -3.09 -24.33
C HIS A 151 11.21 -2.73 -24.79
N ALA A 152 11.48 -1.47 -25.12
CA ALA A 152 12.81 -1.02 -25.53
C ALA A 152 13.89 -1.27 -24.47
N PHE A 153 13.52 -1.35 -23.19
CA PHE A 153 14.40 -1.72 -22.08
C PHE A 153 14.48 -3.23 -21.82
N GLY A 154 13.64 -4.06 -22.44
CA GLY A 154 13.69 -5.52 -22.31
C GLY A 154 12.56 -6.14 -21.49
N LEU A 155 11.47 -5.41 -21.26
CA LEU A 155 10.26 -5.98 -20.70
C LEU A 155 9.38 -6.61 -21.80
N LYS A 156 8.64 -7.65 -21.45
CA LYS A 156 7.61 -8.28 -22.29
C LYS A 156 6.24 -8.11 -21.64
N HIS A 157 5.19 -8.35 -22.42
CA HIS A 157 3.85 -8.46 -21.82
C HIS A 157 3.81 -9.64 -20.82
N PRO A 158 3.10 -9.48 -19.69
CA PRO A 158 3.05 -10.46 -18.61
C PRO A 158 2.40 -11.80 -19.01
N PHE A 159 1.57 -11.79 -20.05
CA PHE A 159 0.91 -12.98 -20.62
C PHE A 159 1.67 -13.59 -21.81
N SER A 160 2.74 -12.98 -22.30
CA SER A 160 3.49 -13.48 -23.47
C SER A 160 4.59 -14.45 -23.05
N SER A 161 4.98 -15.39 -23.94
CA SER A 161 6.15 -16.26 -23.74
C SER A 161 7.23 -15.96 -24.78
N THR A 162 8.49 -15.92 -24.36
CA THR A 162 9.66 -15.83 -25.26
C THR A 162 10.51 -17.09 -25.14
N PRO A 163 11.44 -17.36 -26.07
CA PRO A 163 12.37 -18.48 -25.96
C PRO A 163 13.24 -18.45 -24.69
N LEU A 164 13.47 -17.28 -24.11
CA LEU A 164 14.33 -17.07 -22.94
C LEU A 164 13.53 -16.87 -21.64
N SER A 165 12.25 -16.53 -21.73
CA SER A 165 11.34 -16.43 -20.58
C SER A 165 9.93 -16.87 -20.97
N SER A 166 9.52 -18.05 -20.50
CA SER A 166 8.15 -18.55 -20.67
C SER A 166 7.24 -18.28 -19.48
N THR A 167 7.74 -17.61 -18.45
CA THR A 167 6.95 -17.31 -17.24
C THR A 167 5.85 -16.32 -17.58
N GLN A 168 4.66 -16.55 -17.04
CA GLN A 168 3.50 -15.67 -17.17
C GLN A 168 2.99 -15.28 -15.77
N LEU A 169 2.41 -14.08 -15.69
CA LEU A 169 1.82 -13.56 -14.47
C LEU A 169 0.46 -14.21 -14.19
N ASN A 170 0.03 -14.24 -12.93
CA ASN A 170 -1.31 -14.71 -12.60
C ASN A 170 -2.35 -13.65 -13.00
N SER A 171 -3.54 -14.09 -13.43
CA SER A 171 -4.55 -13.20 -14.01
C SER A 171 -5.13 -12.16 -13.05
N ASP A 172 -5.07 -12.42 -11.75
CA ASP A 172 -5.52 -11.51 -10.69
C ASP A 172 -4.65 -10.25 -10.56
N ILE A 173 -3.39 -10.34 -10.99
CA ILE A 173 -2.43 -9.23 -10.95
C ILE A 173 -1.89 -8.85 -12.35
N ASP A 174 -2.35 -9.51 -13.41
CA ASP A 174 -2.12 -9.11 -14.81
C ASP A 174 -3.10 -8.00 -15.21
N THR A 175 -2.89 -6.82 -14.63
CA THR A 175 -3.66 -5.61 -14.91
C THR A 175 -2.76 -4.37 -14.89
N THR A 176 -3.23 -3.27 -15.46
CA THR A 176 -2.54 -1.97 -15.42
C THR A 176 -2.43 -1.37 -14.02
N GLN A 177 -3.03 -1.99 -13.00
CA GLN A 177 -2.77 -1.68 -11.59
C GLN A 177 -1.33 -2.05 -11.19
N TYR A 178 -0.84 -3.20 -11.65
CA TYR A 178 0.43 -3.78 -11.23
C TYR A 178 1.53 -3.59 -12.28
N THR A 179 1.19 -3.59 -13.56
CA THR A 179 2.14 -3.45 -14.67
C THR A 179 1.50 -2.76 -15.87
N LEU A 180 2.13 -1.68 -16.35
CA LEU A 180 1.77 -1.03 -17.60
C LEU A 180 1.93 -1.95 -18.81
N MET A 181 2.66 -3.06 -18.68
CA MET A 181 2.82 -4.05 -19.73
C MET A 181 1.57 -4.94 -19.91
N SER A 182 0.59 -4.87 -19.02
CA SER A 182 -0.68 -5.59 -19.16
C SER A 182 -1.60 -4.96 -20.22
N TYR A 183 -2.49 -5.78 -20.78
CA TYR A 183 -3.61 -5.34 -21.62
C TYR A 183 -4.95 -5.33 -20.89
N THR A 184 -4.97 -5.72 -19.61
CA THR A 184 -6.17 -5.68 -18.79
C THR A 184 -6.20 -4.37 -18.02
N ASP A 185 -7.15 -3.50 -18.37
CA ASP A 185 -7.30 -2.21 -17.71
C ASP A 185 -7.74 -2.37 -16.24
N TYR A 186 -7.17 -1.55 -15.35
CA TYR A 186 -7.64 -1.36 -13.99
C TYR A 186 -8.58 -0.15 -13.89
N GLU A 187 -9.70 -0.31 -13.20
CA GLU A 187 -10.79 0.67 -13.17
C GLU A 187 -10.95 1.37 -11.80
N GLY A 188 -10.08 1.09 -10.83
CA GLY A 188 -10.17 1.63 -9.46
C GLY A 188 -10.07 3.16 -9.42
N ALA A 189 -9.26 3.75 -10.29
CA ALA A 189 -9.13 5.21 -10.46
C ALA A 189 -10.25 5.83 -11.32
N GLY A 190 -11.08 5.01 -11.97
CA GLY A 190 -12.22 5.44 -12.78
C GLY A 190 -11.90 5.65 -14.26
N TYR A 191 -12.68 6.48 -14.94
CA TYR A 191 -12.71 6.58 -16.40
C TYR A 191 -12.59 8.02 -16.91
N ILE A 192 -11.82 8.22 -17.97
CA ILE A 192 -11.69 9.46 -18.71
C ILE A 192 -12.68 9.47 -19.89
N PHE A 193 -13.46 10.55 -20.00
CA PHE A 193 -14.41 10.75 -21.09
C PHE A 193 -14.00 11.94 -21.95
N LYS A 194 -13.89 11.73 -23.26
CA LYS A 194 -13.58 12.78 -24.24
C LYS A 194 -14.68 12.90 -25.27
N ALA A 195 -15.18 14.12 -25.50
CA ALA A 195 -16.06 14.39 -26.62
C ALA A 195 -15.30 14.18 -27.94
N ALA A 196 -15.82 13.33 -28.81
CA ALA A 196 -15.33 13.10 -30.16
C ALA A 196 -15.95 14.12 -31.13
N GLU A 197 -15.28 14.35 -32.26
CA GLU A 197 -15.70 15.30 -33.30
C GLU A 197 -17.08 14.99 -33.90
N ASP A 198 -17.54 13.74 -33.81
CA ASP A 198 -18.86 13.29 -34.29
C ASP A 198 -19.99 13.47 -33.24
N GLY A 199 -19.69 14.12 -32.11
CA GLY A 199 -20.62 14.36 -31.02
C GLY A 199 -20.85 13.15 -30.10
N ARG A 200 -20.12 12.04 -30.28
CA ARG A 200 -20.09 10.89 -29.35
C ARG A 200 -19.01 11.09 -28.29
N TYR A 201 -19.01 10.28 -27.24
CA TYR A 201 -17.92 10.25 -26.27
C TYR A 201 -17.03 9.03 -26.50
N LYS A 202 -15.70 9.23 -26.43
CA LYS A 202 -14.73 8.15 -26.22
C LYS A 202 -14.54 8.00 -24.72
N TYR A 203 -14.62 6.77 -24.24
CA TYR A 203 -14.30 6.42 -22.86
C TYR A 203 -13.01 5.60 -22.84
N GLY A 204 -12.24 5.74 -21.77
CA GLY A 204 -11.08 4.90 -21.43
C GLY A 204 -10.84 4.98 -19.94
N VAL A 205 -10.01 4.11 -19.39
CA VAL A 205 -9.64 4.19 -17.96
C VAL A 205 -8.71 5.38 -17.70
N VAL A 206 -8.63 5.82 -16.45
CA VAL A 206 -7.51 6.65 -15.99
C VAL A 206 -6.22 5.86 -16.21
N ASN A 207 -5.24 6.47 -16.87
CA ASN A 207 -4.03 5.78 -17.29
C ASN A 207 -2.87 6.05 -16.33
N PRO A 208 -1.97 5.07 -16.12
CA PRO A 208 -0.80 5.29 -15.30
C PRO A 208 0.11 6.40 -15.81
N THR A 209 0.72 7.14 -14.89
CA THR A 209 1.69 8.21 -15.21
C THR A 209 3.14 7.84 -14.94
N THR A 210 3.40 6.67 -14.35
CA THR A 210 4.73 6.12 -14.05
C THR A 210 4.76 4.62 -14.42
N PRO A 211 5.94 3.99 -14.53
CA PRO A 211 6.05 2.55 -14.36
C PRO A 211 5.32 2.10 -13.09
N MET A 212 4.61 0.98 -13.15
CA MET A 212 3.84 0.44 -12.03
C MET A 212 4.68 -0.53 -11.20
N LEU A 213 4.13 -0.99 -10.07
CA LEU A 213 4.85 -1.76 -9.05
C LEU A 213 5.73 -2.90 -9.59
N LEU A 214 5.19 -3.73 -10.50
CA LEU A 214 5.94 -4.85 -11.08
C LEU A 214 6.87 -4.42 -12.22
N ASP A 215 6.54 -3.33 -12.90
CA ASP A 215 7.45 -2.73 -13.90
C ASP A 215 8.73 -2.26 -13.23
N ILE A 216 8.61 -1.55 -12.10
CA ILE A 216 9.73 -1.07 -11.28
C ILE A 216 10.56 -2.27 -10.78
N GLN A 217 9.92 -3.28 -10.20
CA GLN A 217 10.63 -4.47 -9.72
C GLN A 217 11.41 -5.19 -10.85
N ALA A 218 10.81 -5.29 -12.04
CA ALA A 218 11.44 -5.94 -13.19
C ALA A 218 12.59 -5.11 -13.78
N ILE A 219 12.42 -3.79 -13.93
CA ILE A 219 13.46 -2.93 -14.50
C ILE A 219 14.65 -2.78 -13.54
N GLN A 220 14.41 -2.73 -12.23
CA GLN A 220 15.47 -2.71 -11.21
C GLN A 220 16.21 -4.05 -11.17
N TYR A 221 15.54 -5.18 -11.42
CA TYR A 221 16.24 -6.45 -11.62
C TYR A 221 17.16 -6.42 -12.84
N LEU A 222 16.72 -5.79 -13.93
CA LEU A 222 17.53 -5.67 -15.15
C LEU A 222 18.71 -4.71 -15.01
N TYR A 223 18.54 -3.57 -14.34
CA TYR A 223 19.52 -2.46 -14.42
C TYR A 223 20.01 -1.96 -13.04
N GLY A 224 19.44 -2.44 -11.95
CA GLY A 224 19.67 -1.93 -10.60
C GLY A 224 18.73 -0.77 -10.26
N GLU A 225 18.50 -0.56 -8.96
CA GLU A 225 17.76 0.58 -8.41
C GLU A 225 18.50 1.90 -8.67
N ASN A 226 17.76 2.97 -9.00
CA ASN A 226 18.35 4.30 -8.98
C ASN A 226 18.35 4.86 -7.56
N THR A 227 19.46 4.70 -6.86
CA THR A 227 19.63 5.18 -5.48
C THR A 227 19.96 6.67 -5.39
N GLN A 228 19.71 7.46 -6.44
CA GLN A 228 20.00 8.89 -6.51
C GLN A 228 18.79 9.74 -6.89
N SER A 229 17.63 9.11 -7.15
CA SER A 229 16.39 9.82 -7.48
C SER A 229 15.66 10.14 -6.19
N HIS A 230 15.29 11.40 -5.96
CA HIS A 230 14.60 11.85 -4.75
C HIS A 230 15.44 11.49 -3.51
N LEU A 231 16.42 12.35 -3.18
CA LEU A 231 17.31 12.15 -2.01
C LEU A 231 17.03 13.17 -0.90
N GLU A 232 16.07 14.03 -1.14
CA GLU A 232 15.67 15.14 -0.30
C GLU A 232 14.33 14.82 0.35
N ASP A 233 13.98 15.53 1.42
CA ASP A 233 12.66 15.39 2.02
C ASP A 233 11.57 15.79 1.00
N ASN A 234 10.84 14.80 0.49
CA ASN A 234 9.82 14.97 -0.53
C ASN A 234 8.41 14.97 0.06
N THR A 235 7.52 15.78 -0.51
CA THR A 235 6.10 15.80 -0.16
C THR A 235 5.26 15.42 -1.37
N TYR A 236 4.56 14.29 -1.25
CA TYR A 236 3.70 13.73 -2.27
C TYR A 236 2.26 14.16 -2.04
N GLN A 237 1.75 14.99 -2.94
CA GLN A 237 0.34 15.39 -2.98
C GLN A 237 -0.41 14.69 -4.10
N PHE A 238 -1.72 14.53 -3.92
CA PHE A 238 -2.59 13.82 -4.85
C PHE A 238 -3.77 14.70 -5.29
N SER A 239 -4.21 14.56 -6.53
CA SER A 239 -5.32 15.36 -7.05
C SER A 239 -6.64 15.08 -6.33
N ASN A 240 -7.34 16.16 -5.99
CA ASN A 240 -8.73 16.13 -5.53
C ASN A 240 -9.74 16.50 -6.64
N THR A 241 -9.28 16.59 -7.89
CA THR A 241 -10.13 16.97 -9.05
C THR A 241 -10.15 15.96 -10.19
N HIS A 242 -9.16 15.06 -10.26
CA HIS A 242 -9.12 13.97 -11.22
C HIS A 242 -8.50 12.72 -10.61
N GLY A 243 -8.81 11.56 -11.21
CA GLY A 243 -8.18 10.30 -10.83
C GLY A 243 -6.70 10.27 -11.21
N GLU A 244 -5.92 9.58 -10.40
CA GLU A 244 -4.50 9.30 -10.62
C GLU A 244 -4.26 7.81 -10.42
N ILE A 245 -3.30 7.26 -11.16
CA ILE A 245 -2.75 5.92 -10.94
C ILE A 245 -1.24 6.00 -11.20
N LYS A 246 -0.44 5.61 -10.21
CA LYS A 246 1.02 5.72 -10.25
C LYS A 246 1.66 4.90 -9.13
N THR A 247 2.95 4.64 -9.26
CA THR A 247 3.79 4.07 -8.21
C THR A 247 4.86 5.08 -7.84
N ILE A 248 5.04 5.31 -6.54
CA ILE A 248 6.07 6.18 -5.99
C ILE A 248 7.36 5.38 -5.84
N TRP A 249 8.46 5.94 -6.36
CA TRP A 249 9.81 5.51 -6.07
C TRP A 249 10.55 6.70 -5.46
N ASP A 250 11.12 6.48 -4.29
CA ASP A 250 11.95 7.42 -3.57
C ASP A 250 13.19 6.66 -3.09
N ALA A 251 14.37 7.27 -3.22
CA ALA A 251 15.63 6.64 -2.83
C ALA A 251 16.12 7.09 -1.45
N GLY A 252 15.46 8.06 -0.83
CA GLY A 252 15.63 8.41 0.56
C GLY A 252 15.38 9.88 0.85
N GLY A 253 15.24 10.17 2.13
CA GLY A 253 14.76 11.47 2.60
C GLY A 253 13.97 11.24 3.86
N ILE A 254 13.25 12.26 4.30
CA ILE A 254 12.13 12.09 5.23
C ILE A 254 10.88 12.57 4.48
N ASP A 255 10.12 11.61 3.97
CA ASP A 255 9.10 11.82 2.96
C ASP A 255 7.71 11.83 3.58
N THR A 256 6.79 12.54 2.92
CA THR A 256 5.43 12.74 3.42
C THR A 256 4.39 12.50 2.34
N PHE A 257 3.42 11.65 2.62
CA PHE A 257 2.15 11.63 1.89
C PHE A 257 1.23 12.69 2.48
N ASP A 258 0.99 13.78 1.74
CA ASP A 258 0.15 14.90 2.16
C ASP A 258 -1.19 14.88 1.42
N LEU A 259 -2.24 14.47 2.15
CA LEU A 259 -3.62 14.41 1.72
C LEU A 259 -4.49 15.47 2.39
N SER A 260 -3.89 16.52 2.97
CA SER A 260 -4.62 17.62 3.62
C SER A 260 -5.60 18.36 2.67
N ASN A 261 -5.41 18.21 1.36
CA ASN A 261 -6.28 18.75 0.32
C ASN A 261 -7.53 17.88 0.03
N GLN A 262 -7.61 16.67 0.60
CA GLN A 262 -8.69 15.71 0.37
C GLN A 262 -9.88 15.98 1.29
N THR A 263 -11.07 15.62 0.81
CA THR A 263 -12.34 15.78 1.55
C THR A 263 -13.13 14.48 1.66
N LEU A 264 -12.61 13.39 1.13
CA LEU A 264 -13.20 12.05 1.19
C LEU A 264 -12.35 11.19 2.09
N ASP A 265 -12.93 10.08 2.56
CA ASP A 265 -12.24 9.05 3.33
C ASP A 265 -11.14 8.40 2.48
N MET A 266 -9.89 8.50 2.94
CA MET A 266 -8.69 7.96 2.32
C MET A 266 -8.26 6.67 3.01
N LYS A 267 -7.58 5.79 2.28
CA LYS A 267 -6.83 4.67 2.87
C LYS A 267 -5.36 4.80 2.52
N ILE A 268 -4.58 5.29 3.47
CA ILE A 268 -3.15 5.54 3.35
C ILE A 268 -2.42 4.34 3.96
N ASN A 269 -1.48 3.76 3.21
CA ASN A 269 -0.60 2.71 3.67
C ASN A 269 0.83 3.03 3.25
N LEU A 270 1.70 3.26 4.23
CA LEU A 270 3.10 3.69 4.05
C LEU A 270 4.07 2.51 3.85
N ASN A 271 3.60 1.27 3.85
CA ASN A 271 4.45 0.12 3.58
C ASN A 271 4.86 0.10 2.09
N ASP A 272 6.02 -0.46 1.81
CA ASP A 272 6.47 -0.68 0.44
C ASP A 272 5.69 -1.83 -0.21
N GLY A 273 5.60 -1.82 -1.54
CA GLY A 273 4.97 -2.93 -2.28
C GLY A 273 3.45 -3.08 -2.12
N VAL A 274 2.79 -2.12 -1.47
CA VAL A 274 1.33 -2.11 -1.28
C VAL A 274 0.67 -0.90 -1.92
N PHE A 275 -0.66 -0.97 -2.04
CA PHE A 275 -1.47 0.09 -2.61
C PHE A 275 -2.25 0.85 -1.53
N SER A 276 -2.42 2.13 -1.80
CA SER A 276 -3.29 3.06 -1.09
C SER A 276 -4.46 3.49 -1.99
N SER A 277 -5.60 3.82 -1.37
CA SER A 277 -6.80 4.35 -2.03
C SER A 277 -6.87 5.86 -1.81
N LEU A 278 -6.27 6.63 -2.72
CA LEU A 278 -5.98 8.05 -2.53
C LEU A 278 -6.61 8.93 -3.63
N GLY A 279 -7.11 10.10 -3.24
CA GLY A 279 -7.68 11.07 -4.17
C GLY A 279 -9.07 10.71 -4.68
N VAL A 280 -9.50 11.39 -5.74
CA VAL A 280 -10.85 11.22 -6.29
C VAL A 280 -10.91 10.20 -7.42
N LYS A 281 -11.95 9.39 -7.45
CA LYS A 281 -12.29 8.52 -8.57
C LYS A 281 -12.88 9.34 -9.72
N GLN A 282 -12.34 9.18 -10.92
CA GLN A 282 -12.84 9.86 -12.10
C GLN A 282 -14.14 9.21 -12.60
N LEU A 283 -15.26 9.94 -12.56
CA LEU A 283 -16.58 9.46 -13.00
C LEU A 283 -17.09 10.21 -14.24
N GLU A 284 -17.99 9.55 -14.99
CA GLU A 284 -18.60 10.07 -16.22
C GLU A 284 -19.53 11.26 -15.98
N PHE A 285 -20.36 11.15 -14.95
CA PHE A 285 -21.41 12.11 -14.64
C PHE A 285 -21.08 12.84 -13.36
N LYS A 286 -21.72 13.99 -13.16
CA LYS A 286 -21.77 14.68 -11.86
C LYS A 286 -22.53 13.80 -10.85
N GLY A 287 -21.86 12.77 -10.35
CA GLY A 287 -22.26 11.96 -9.22
C GLY A 287 -21.63 12.48 -7.93
N PRO A 288 -21.88 11.82 -6.78
CA PRO A 288 -21.08 12.07 -5.59
C PRO A 288 -19.60 11.80 -5.91
N LEU A 289 -18.71 12.60 -5.32
CA LEU A 289 -17.29 12.29 -5.34
C LEU A 289 -17.08 10.96 -4.60
N LEU A 290 -16.30 10.06 -5.19
CA LEU A 290 -15.92 8.77 -4.62
C LEU A 290 -14.40 8.72 -4.53
N THR A 291 -13.86 8.01 -3.55
CA THR A 291 -12.42 7.79 -3.42
C THR A 291 -11.95 6.81 -4.51
N ALA A 292 -10.79 7.08 -5.11
CA ALA A 292 -10.15 6.11 -6.00
C ALA A 292 -9.73 4.87 -5.21
N THR A 293 -9.79 3.69 -5.82
CA THR A 293 -9.45 2.43 -5.13
C THR A 293 -8.07 1.97 -5.57
N ASP A 294 -7.24 1.57 -4.60
CA ASP A 294 -5.91 0.94 -4.75
C ASP A 294 -5.11 1.44 -5.95
N ASN A 295 -5.00 2.77 -6.05
CA ASN A 295 -4.53 3.46 -7.25
C ASN A 295 -3.10 4.01 -7.11
N ILE A 296 -2.63 4.24 -5.88
CA ILE A 296 -1.27 4.71 -5.61
C ILE A 296 -0.51 3.59 -4.93
N ALA A 297 0.59 3.13 -5.52
CA ALA A 297 1.49 2.19 -4.86
C ALA A 297 2.77 2.88 -4.38
N ILE A 298 3.41 2.29 -3.37
CA ILE A 298 4.81 2.56 -3.03
C ILE A 298 5.63 1.41 -3.63
N ALA A 299 6.70 1.71 -4.37
CA ALA A 299 7.59 0.70 -4.95
C ALA A 299 8.27 -0.11 -3.84
N TYR A 300 8.72 -1.33 -4.14
CA TYR A 300 9.52 -2.09 -3.19
C TYR A 300 10.82 -1.36 -2.84
N ASN A 301 11.25 -1.47 -1.59
CA ASN A 301 12.43 -0.78 -1.05
C ASN A 301 12.34 0.77 -1.09
N THR A 302 11.14 1.33 -1.19
CA THR A 302 10.90 2.77 -1.00
C THR A 302 10.36 3.01 0.40
N GLU A 303 11.01 3.92 1.11
CA GLU A 303 10.65 4.34 2.47
C GLU A 303 9.83 5.63 2.37
N ILE A 304 8.69 5.68 3.08
CA ILE A 304 7.89 6.91 3.25
C ILE A 304 7.58 7.03 4.74
N GLU A 305 8.07 8.08 5.38
CA GLU A 305 8.07 8.19 6.84
C GLU A 305 6.76 8.77 7.37
N ASN A 306 6.12 9.69 6.65
CA ASN A 306 5.07 10.52 7.24
C ASN A 306 3.77 10.51 6.43
N ALA A 307 2.66 10.75 7.14
CA ALA A 307 1.35 10.91 6.53
C ALA A 307 0.57 12.07 7.15
N VAL A 308 -0.12 12.81 6.29
CA VAL A 308 -1.14 13.80 6.68
C VAL A 308 -2.43 13.43 5.97
N GLY A 309 -3.44 13.03 6.73
CA GLY A 309 -4.78 12.78 6.21
C GLY A 309 -5.53 14.07 5.88
N GLY A 310 -6.76 13.90 5.39
CA GLY A 310 -7.61 14.93 4.84
C GLY A 310 -8.68 15.42 5.80
N LYS A 311 -9.92 15.48 5.29
CA LYS A 311 -11.11 15.83 6.08
C LYS A 311 -12.13 14.69 6.17
N GLY A 312 -11.78 13.54 5.60
CA GLY A 312 -12.60 12.33 5.63
C GLY A 312 -12.36 11.57 6.92
N ASN A 313 -13.01 10.43 7.08
CA ASN A 313 -12.65 9.46 8.12
C ASN A 313 -11.61 8.53 7.53
N ASP A 314 -10.35 8.87 7.70
CA ASP A 314 -9.24 8.23 7.01
C ASP A 314 -8.76 6.99 7.76
N ILE A 315 -8.22 6.02 7.03
CA ILE A 315 -7.48 4.88 7.59
C ILE A 315 -6.02 5.07 7.21
N ILE A 316 -5.15 5.19 8.19
CA ILE A 316 -3.72 5.45 8.01
C ILE A 316 -2.93 4.32 8.65
N THR A 317 -2.12 3.63 7.85
CA THR A 317 -1.22 2.57 8.30
C THR A 317 0.21 2.98 8.04
N GLY A 318 0.99 3.13 9.11
CA GLY A 318 2.44 3.32 9.10
C GLY A 318 3.19 2.06 8.67
N ASN A 319 4.51 2.08 8.79
CA ASN A 319 5.40 1.00 8.36
C ASN A 319 6.31 0.57 9.51
N GLU A 320 7.57 0.20 9.23
CA GLU A 320 8.54 -0.22 10.25
C GLU A 320 9.47 0.89 10.74
N LEU A 321 9.30 2.09 10.18
CA LEU A 321 10.08 3.28 10.48
C LEU A 321 9.46 4.05 11.64
N GLN A 322 10.13 5.11 12.09
CA GLN A 322 9.49 6.11 12.94
C GLN A 322 8.58 6.98 12.07
N ASN A 323 7.26 6.85 12.24
CA ASN A 323 6.29 7.62 11.49
C ASN A 323 5.76 8.84 12.27
N GLU A 324 5.69 9.99 11.62
CA GLU A 324 4.89 11.14 12.09
C GLU A 324 3.57 11.19 11.30
N ILE A 325 2.44 11.00 12.00
CA ILE A 325 1.12 10.84 11.38
C ILE A 325 0.15 11.89 11.93
N THR A 326 -0.46 12.65 11.03
CA THR A 326 -1.60 13.55 11.33
C THR A 326 -2.85 12.97 10.68
N GLY A 327 -3.90 12.66 11.46
CA GLY A 327 -5.19 12.20 10.93
C GLY A 327 -5.89 13.26 10.08
N GLY A 328 -5.94 14.49 10.60
CA GLY A 328 -6.61 15.60 9.94
C GLY A 328 -7.98 15.85 10.56
N GLN A 329 -8.95 16.28 9.76
CA GLN A 329 -10.34 16.37 10.24
C GLN A 329 -11.06 15.06 9.97
N GLY A 330 -12.08 14.75 10.77
CA GLY A 330 -12.82 13.50 10.64
C GLY A 330 -12.57 12.58 11.83
N ASN A 331 -13.09 11.36 11.76
CA ASN A 331 -12.82 10.33 12.76
C ASN A 331 -11.86 9.31 12.15
N ASP A 332 -10.58 9.47 12.42
CA ASP A 332 -9.54 8.71 11.73
C ASP A 332 -9.17 7.43 12.48
N THR A 333 -8.71 6.42 11.76
CA THR A 333 -8.07 5.23 12.33
C THR A 333 -6.61 5.22 11.94
N ILE A 334 -5.72 5.32 12.92
CA ILE A 334 -4.28 5.41 12.71
C ILE A 334 -3.62 4.20 13.37
N ASP A 335 -2.83 3.45 12.60
CA ASP A 335 -1.94 2.40 13.09
C ASP A 335 -0.50 2.81 12.78
N GLY A 336 0.32 3.06 13.80
CA GLY A 336 1.73 3.44 13.61
C GLY A 336 2.59 2.32 13.00
N GLY A 337 2.22 1.06 13.21
CA GLY A 337 3.00 -0.08 12.72
C GLY A 337 4.06 -0.55 13.72
N LEU A 338 5.32 -0.64 13.27
CA LEU A 338 6.47 -0.85 14.15
C LEU A 338 7.29 0.43 14.12
N GLY A 339 8.01 0.73 15.20
CA GLY A 339 8.84 1.92 15.23
C GLY A 339 8.63 2.69 16.52
N VAL A 340 8.88 3.98 16.47
CA VAL A 340 8.54 4.91 17.56
C VAL A 340 7.71 6.01 16.93
N ASP A 341 6.40 5.78 16.91
CA ASP A 341 5.47 6.53 16.10
C ASP A 341 4.85 7.68 16.89
N THR A 342 4.51 8.74 16.16
CA THR A 342 3.96 9.96 16.73
C THR A 342 2.68 10.36 16.02
N ALA A 343 1.55 10.33 16.73
CA ALA A 343 0.32 10.95 16.27
C ALA A 343 0.34 12.46 16.60
N ILE A 344 0.01 13.31 15.64
CA ILE A 344 0.10 14.78 15.77
C ILE A 344 -1.30 15.40 15.72
N TYR A 345 -1.58 16.28 16.68
CA TYR A 345 -2.81 17.05 16.84
C TYR A 345 -2.53 18.55 16.88
N LEU A 346 -3.41 19.35 16.27
CA LEU A 346 -3.20 20.79 16.04
C LEU A 346 -3.35 21.66 17.30
N GLY A 347 -4.14 21.22 18.26
CA GLY A 347 -4.49 21.97 19.48
C GLY A 347 -3.67 21.58 20.70
N ASN A 348 -3.92 22.28 21.81
CA ASN A 348 -3.30 21.98 23.11
C ASN A 348 -3.92 20.72 23.74
N LYS A 349 -3.17 20.02 24.58
CA LYS A 349 -3.61 18.79 25.25
C LYS A 349 -4.92 18.91 26.05
N ASP A 350 -5.22 20.08 26.62
CA ASP A 350 -6.44 20.33 27.40
C ASP A 350 -7.72 20.41 26.54
N GLN A 351 -7.56 20.47 25.22
CA GLN A 351 -8.65 20.45 24.25
C GLN A 351 -9.07 19.03 23.84
N TYR A 352 -8.30 18.00 24.23
CA TYR A 352 -8.54 16.61 23.83
C TYR A 352 -8.82 15.70 25.03
N THR A 353 -9.82 14.85 24.87
CA THR A 353 -10.09 13.72 25.78
C THR A 353 -9.42 12.48 25.21
N LEU A 354 -8.61 11.80 26.02
CA LEU A 354 -7.96 10.55 25.64
C LEU A 354 -8.51 9.43 26.51
N GLU A 355 -8.82 8.30 25.90
CA GLU A 355 -9.31 7.10 26.59
C GLU A 355 -8.67 5.88 25.92
N VAL A 356 -7.96 5.04 26.68
CA VAL A 356 -7.43 3.78 26.13
C VAL A 356 -8.57 2.76 26.16
N ILE A 357 -8.76 2.01 25.08
CA ILE A 357 -9.79 0.98 24.93
C ILE A 357 -9.09 -0.26 24.37
N GLY A 358 -8.82 -1.22 25.25
CA GLY A 358 -7.93 -2.36 24.97
C GLY A 358 -6.56 -1.93 24.46
N GLU A 359 -6.21 -2.33 23.24
CA GLU A 359 -4.93 -2.02 22.60
C GLU A 359 -4.92 -0.65 21.89
N SER A 360 -6.07 0.03 21.85
CA SER A 360 -6.22 1.30 21.14
C SER A 360 -6.31 2.48 22.08
N ILE A 361 -6.01 3.68 21.59
CA ILE A 361 -6.26 4.95 22.27
C ILE A 361 -7.24 5.75 21.43
N THR A 362 -8.37 6.14 22.01
CA THR A 362 -9.25 7.12 21.39
C THR A 362 -8.83 8.53 21.75
N VAL A 363 -8.81 9.42 20.76
CA VAL A 363 -8.50 10.84 20.95
C VAL A 363 -9.66 11.66 20.41
N LYS A 364 -10.36 12.35 21.31
CA LYS A 364 -11.52 13.17 20.97
C LYS A 364 -11.18 14.65 21.04
N ASP A 365 -11.30 15.34 19.92
CA ASP A 365 -11.26 16.81 19.85
C ASP A 365 -12.53 17.41 20.50
N ASN A 366 -12.35 18.22 21.55
CA ASN A 366 -13.44 18.97 22.20
C ASN A 366 -13.45 20.45 21.81
N SER A 367 -12.70 20.82 20.77
CA SER A 367 -12.56 22.19 20.28
C SER A 367 -13.26 22.38 18.93
N ASN A 368 -12.82 23.40 18.16
CA ASN A 368 -13.36 23.71 16.84
C ASN A 368 -12.37 23.34 15.71
N HIS A 369 -11.33 22.56 15.98
CA HIS A 369 -10.40 22.09 14.94
C HIS A 369 -11.06 21.05 14.02
N ASN A 370 -12.06 20.32 14.55
CA ASN A 370 -12.82 19.29 13.86
C ASN A 370 -11.99 18.04 13.54
N GLU A 371 -10.98 17.75 14.36
CA GLU A 371 -10.19 16.49 14.32
C GLU A 371 -10.97 15.30 14.93
N GLY A 372 -12.29 15.46 15.12
CA GLY A 372 -13.24 14.40 15.46
C GLY A 372 -12.85 13.48 16.64
N LEU A 373 -13.13 12.19 16.45
CA LEU A 373 -12.82 11.10 17.37
C LEU A 373 -11.97 10.08 16.63
N ASP A 374 -10.67 10.11 16.91
CA ASP A 374 -9.72 9.20 16.30
C ASP A 374 -9.51 7.97 17.14
N THR A 375 -9.07 6.89 16.49
CA THR A 375 -8.64 5.64 17.12
C THR A 375 -7.19 5.34 16.71
N LEU A 376 -6.31 5.25 17.70
CA LEU A 376 -4.87 5.04 17.51
C LEU A 376 -4.46 3.64 17.95
N TYR A 377 -3.65 2.97 17.14
CA TYR A 377 -3.00 1.69 17.41
C TYR A 377 -1.50 1.83 17.21
N ASN A 378 -0.70 1.13 18.03
CA ASN A 378 0.76 1.11 17.89
C ASN A 378 1.38 2.52 17.77
N ILE A 379 0.95 3.45 18.63
CA ILE A 379 1.49 4.82 18.69
C ILE A 379 2.22 4.99 20.02
N GLU A 380 3.50 5.34 20.00
CA GLU A 380 4.30 5.58 21.21
C GLU A 380 4.14 6.99 21.76
N ASN A 381 3.88 7.98 20.90
CA ASN A 381 3.81 9.39 21.27
C ASN A 381 2.58 10.08 20.68
N ILE A 382 1.98 10.98 21.45
CA ILE A 382 0.94 11.90 20.96
C ILE A 382 1.45 13.32 21.17
N THR A 383 1.62 14.06 20.07
CA THR A 383 2.07 15.44 20.07
C THR A 383 0.88 16.39 19.90
N PHE A 384 0.74 17.29 20.86
CA PHE A 384 -0.17 18.43 20.86
C PHE A 384 0.63 19.72 20.64
N SER A 385 -0.03 20.83 20.35
CA SER A 385 0.67 22.11 20.10
C SER A 385 1.46 22.65 21.29
N ASP A 386 1.14 22.23 22.52
CA ASP A 386 1.82 22.66 23.75
C ASP A 386 2.74 21.60 24.38
N GLN A 387 2.60 20.32 24.03
CA GLN A 387 3.39 19.23 24.60
C GLN A 387 3.28 17.92 23.83
N THR A 388 4.26 17.04 24.00
CA THR A 388 4.19 15.62 23.60
C THR A 388 4.04 14.76 24.85
N ILE A 389 3.15 13.78 24.80
CA ILE A 389 3.00 12.76 25.83
C ILE A 389 3.37 11.39 25.26
N ALA A 390 3.99 10.54 26.08
CA ALA A 390 4.19 9.14 25.72
C ALA A 390 2.93 8.34 26.08
N THR A 391 2.46 7.49 25.17
CA THR A 391 1.22 6.72 25.35
C THR A 391 1.32 5.71 26.49
N ASN A 392 2.52 5.21 26.78
CA ASN A 392 2.78 4.37 27.96
C ASN A 392 2.54 5.07 29.31
N THR A 393 2.37 6.40 29.32
CA THR A 393 1.97 7.17 30.51
C THR A 393 0.46 7.35 30.63
N LEU A 394 -0.29 7.02 29.57
CA LEU A 394 -1.74 6.96 29.60
C LEU A 394 -2.11 5.72 30.41
N THR A 395 -2.34 5.94 31.69
CA THR A 395 -3.01 4.96 32.52
C THR A 395 -4.46 4.92 32.06
N ASN A 396 -4.88 3.80 31.49
CA ASN A 396 -6.18 3.35 31.94
C ASN A 396 -6.08 2.96 33.41
N ASP A 397 -7.21 2.81 34.06
CA ASP A 397 -7.36 1.73 35.02
C ASP A 397 -7.17 0.34 34.32
N ILE A 398 -6.23 0.16 33.36
CA ILE A 398 -5.83 -1.12 32.77
C ILE A 398 -4.80 -1.67 33.73
N THR A 399 -5.22 -2.69 34.45
CA THR A 399 -4.32 -3.53 35.26
C THR A 399 -3.72 -4.68 34.44
N GLU A 400 -4.00 -4.73 33.13
CA GLU A 400 -3.79 -5.91 32.27
C GLU A 400 -2.84 -5.61 31.10
N ILE A 401 -1.57 -5.94 31.30
CA ILE A 401 -0.50 -5.81 30.31
C ILE A 401 -0.57 -7.00 29.35
N PRO A 402 -0.53 -6.79 28.01
CA PRO A 402 -0.49 -7.90 27.05
C PRO A 402 0.70 -8.83 27.33
N PRO A 403 0.49 -10.17 27.34
CA PRO A 403 1.56 -11.12 27.57
C PRO A 403 2.53 -11.13 26.39
N THR A 404 3.83 -11.21 26.67
CA THR A 404 4.89 -11.35 25.64
C THR A 404 5.42 -12.78 25.54
N LYS A 405 4.97 -13.66 26.45
CA LYS A 405 5.36 -15.07 26.53
C LYS A 405 4.25 -15.87 27.20
N SER A 406 4.20 -17.16 26.89
CA SER A 406 3.17 -18.06 27.43
C SER A 406 3.03 -18.06 28.96
N SER A 407 4.09 -17.80 29.72
CA SER A 407 4.03 -17.72 31.20
C SER A 407 3.29 -16.50 31.75
N GLU A 408 3.04 -15.48 30.94
CA GLU A 408 2.35 -14.25 31.33
C GLU A 408 0.84 -14.30 31.05
N VAL A 409 0.38 -15.30 30.28
CA VAL A 409 -1.02 -15.44 29.90
C VAL A 409 -1.87 -15.76 31.14
N ILE A 410 -2.88 -14.92 31.39
CA ILE A 410 -3.86 -15.13 32.45
C ILE A 410 -4.98 -16.01 31.90
N THR A 411 -4.90 -17.32 32.15
CA THR A 411 -5.92 -18.28 31.68
C THR A 411 -7.17 -18.32 32.55
N GLN A 412 -7.15 -17.63 33.70
CA GLN A 412 -8.24 -17.55 34.66
C GLN A 412 -8.47 -16.09 35.09
N PRO A 413 -8.90 -15.21 34.18
CA PRO A 413 -9.23 -13.83 34.55
C PRO A 413 -10.37 -13.82 35.60
N LEU A 414 -10.32 -12.87 36.54
CA LEU A 414 -11.52 -12.52 37.29
C LEU A 414 -12.52 -11.86 36.34
N GLU A 415 -13.80 -11.93 36.65
CA GLU A 415 -14.84 -11.18 35.94
C GLU A 415 -14.79 -9.68 36.27
N GLY A 416 -14.63 -9.37 37.56
CA GLY A 416 -14.52 -8.00 38.06
C GLY A 416 -15.84 -7.23 38.06
N ASP A 417 -15.78 -5.95 38.44
CA ASP A 417 -16.95 -5.04 38.50
C ASP A 417 -17.07 -4.13 37.25
N LYS A 418 -16.14 -4.23 36.30
CA LYS A 418 -16.05 -3.43 35.07
C LYS A 418 -15.42 -4.24 33.95
N ASN A 419 -15.93 -4.09 32.73
CA ASN A 419 -15.37 -4.73 31.55
C ASN A 419 -13.86 -4.48 31.43
N HIS A 420 -13.13 -5.50 31.02
CA HIS A 420 -11.68 -5.47 30.92
C HIS A 420 -11.19 -6.47 29.87
N ILE A 421 -9.89 -6.52 29.59
CA ILE A 421 -9.33 -7.25 28.45
C ILE A 421 -8.50 -8.44 28.91
N ASN A 422 -8.85 -9.62 28.42
CA ASN A 422 -8.03 -10.81 28.59
C ASN A 422 -7.42 -11.25 27.25
N TYR A 423 -6.14 -11.64 27.27
CA TYR A 423 -5.36 -11.89 26.05
C TYR A 423 -5.07 -13.38 25.84
N PHE A 424 -5.19 -13.83 24.58
CA PHE A 424 -4.62 -15.09 24.12
C PHE A 424 -3.23 -14.89 23.51
N LEU A 425 -2.32 -15.79 23.90
CA LEU A 425 -0.97 -16.05 23.37
C LEU A 425 -0.90 -16.81 22.04
N LEU A 426 -0.63 -16.21 20.88
CA LEU A 426 -0.18 -16.97 19.70
C LEU A 426 1.36 -16.87 19.58
N GLU A 427 2.07 -18.00 19.68
CA GLU A 427 3.54 -18.05 19.75
C GLU A 427 4.11 -19.10 18.78
N ILE A 428 5.25 -18.80 18.16
CA ILE A 428 6.06 -19.70 17.34
C ILE A 428 7.47 -19.87 17.95
N SER A 429 8.10 -21.00 17.69
CA SER A 429 9.37 -21.39 18.33
C SER A 429 10.61 -20.61 17.89
N GLU A 430 10.59 -19.98 16.71
CA GLU A 430 11.70 -19.23 16.14
C GLU A 430 11.20 -18.01 15.35
N PRO A 431 11.97 -16.91 15.26
CA PRO A 431 11.59 -15.73 14.50
C PRO A 431 11.32 -16.04 13.03
N LEU A 432 10.25 -15.45 12.49
CA LEU A 432 9.85 -15.68 11.10
C LEU A 432 10.71 -14.91 10.09
N THR A 433 11.02 -15.53 8.95
CA THR A 433 11.70 -14.85 7.82
C THR A 433 10.73 -14.11 6.90
N THR A 434 9.45 -14.44 6.98
CA THR A 434 8.30 -13.84 6.29
C THR A 434 7.10 -13.92 7.24
N ALA A 435 6.19 -12.94 7.23
CA ALA A 435 5.03 -12.97 8.11
C ALA A 435 4.21 -14.27 7.96
N ALA A 436 3.56 -14.69 9.05
CA ALA A 436 2.64 -15.82 9.08
C ALA A 436 1.31 -15.37 9.67
N SER A 437 0.21 -15.94 9.20
CA SER A 437 -1.13 -15.57 9.63
C SER A 437 -1.98 -16.80 9.92
N VAL A 438 -3.03 -16.59 10.71
CA VAL A 438 -4.06 -17.58 11.04
C VAL A 438 -5.42 -16.91 11.09
N HIS A 439 -6.47 -17.63 10.74
CA HIS A 439 -7.83 -17.23 11.08
C HIS A 439 -8.13 -17.56 12.53
N TYR A 440 -8.89 -16.71 13.22
CA TYR A 440 -9.36 -16.99 14.57
C TYR A 440 -10.83 -16.62 14.78
N HIS A 441 -11.47 -17.29 15.71
CA HIS A 441 -12.74 -16.86 16.30
C HIS A 441 -12.88 -17.35 17.74
N THR A 442 -13.66 -16.62 18.52
CA THR A 442 -14.08 -17.06 19.86
C THR A 442 -15.27 -18.01 19.77
N GLN A 443 -15.32 -18.96 20.69
CA GLN A 443 -16.33 -20.02 20.76
C GLN A 443 -16.87 -20.15 22.19
N ASP A 444 -18.19 -20.09 22.32
CA ASP A 444 -18.90 -20.33 23.58
C ASP A 444 -18.62 -21.73 24.12
N ASN A 445 -18.42 -21.83 25.44
CA ASN A 445 -18.57 -23.10 26.15
C ASN A 445 -19.68 -22.97 27.20
N THR A 446 -19.32 -22.63 28.44
CA THR A 446 -20.31 -22.26 29.47
C THR A 446 -20.51 -20.76 29.55
N ALA A 447 -19.49 -19.96 29.20
CA ALA A 447 -19.64 -18.52 28.96
C ALA A 447 -20.19 -18.30 27.54
N LEU A 448 -21.08 -17.33 27.40
CA LEU A 448 -21.84 -16.97 26.22
C LEU A 448 -21.46 -15.57 25.72
N ALA A 449 -21.17 -15.49 24.43
CA ALA A 449 -20.91 -14.22 23.75
C ALA A 449 -22.07 -13.21 23.93
N GLY A 450 -21.71 -11.98 24.28
CA GLY A 450 -22.64 -10.87 24.54
C GLY A 450 -23.26 -10.89 25.94
N GLN A 451 -22.95 -11.88 26.77
CA GLN A 451 -23.24 -11.89 28.21
C GLN A 451 -21.94 -11.79 29.00
N ASP A 452 -20.98 -12.67 28.74
CA ASP A 452 -19.79 -12.82 29.60
C ASP A 452 -18.49 -12.37 28.89
N TYR A 453 -18.52 -12.31 27.56
CA TYR A 453 -17.44 -11.77 26.74
C TYR A 453 -17.96 -11.24 25.40
N ILE A 454 -17.21 -10.36 24.74
CA ILE A 454 -17.54 -9.90 23.38
C ILE A 454 -16.94 -10.86 22.35
N ALA A 455 -17.79 -11.47 21.52
CA ALA A 455 -17.31 -12.35 20.46
C ALA A 455 -16.49 -11.59 19.42
N ILE A 456 -15.32 -12.13 19.11
CA ILE A 456 -14.42 -11.66 18.06
C ILE A 456 -14.05 -12.78 17.10
N SER A 457 -13.73 -12.39 15.87
CA SER A 457 -13.12 -13.22 14.84
C SER A 457 -12.29 -12.37 13.90
N GLY A 458 -11.22 -12.91 13.32
CA GLY A 458 -10.35 -12.15 12.43
C GLY A 458 -9.17 -12.95 11.92
N ILE A 459 -8.14 -12.22 11.49
CA ILE A 459 -6.86 -12.77 11.07
C ILE A 459 -5.81 -12.25 12.05
N ALA A 460 -5.09 -13.15 12.72
CA ALA A 460 -3.94 -12.80 13.55
C ALA A 460 -2.66 -13.02 12.75
N THR A 461 -1.74 -12.06 12.78
CA THR A 461 -0.49 -12.11 12.02
C THR A 461 0.69 -12.00 12.98
N ILE A 462 1.64 -12.94 12.88
CA ILE A 462 2.98 -12.80 13.43
C ILE A 462 3.85 -12.20 12.33
N ARG A 463 4.39 -11.00 12.55
CA ARG A 463 5.15 -10.29 11.50
C ARG A 463 6.53 -10.92 11.32
N LYS A 464 7.20 -10.57 10.22
CA LYS A 464 8.59 -10.99 9.97
C LYS A 464 9.47 -10.52 11.14
N GLY A 465 10.33 -11.39 11.65
CA GLY A 465 11.22 -11.11 12.78
C GLY A 465 10.60 -11.31 14.15
N GLU A 466 9.28 -11.47 14.25
CA GLU A 466 8.58 -11.72 15.52
C GLU A 466 8.42 -13.22 15.81
N THR A 467 8.13 -13.53 17.08
CA THR A 467 7.85 -14.88 17.57
C THR A 467 6.44 -15.02 18.13
N SER A 468 5.67 -13.95 18.24
CA SER A 468 4.34 -14.02 18.84
C SER A 468 3.48 -12.82 18.48
N THR A 469 2.17 -13.00 18.59
CA THR A 469 1.15 -11.94 18.55
C THR A 469 0.09 -12.24 19.62
N VAL A 470 -0.66 -11.23 20.04
CA VAL A 470 -1.73 -11.36 21.04
C VAL A 470 -3.10 -11.19 20.39
N ILE A 471 -4.11 -11.81 20.98
CA ILE A 471 -5.50 -11.65 20.59
C ILE A 471 -6.29 -11.22 21.83
N ALA A 472 -6.71 -9.96 21.85
CA ALA A 472 -7.46 -9.35 22.94
C ALA A 472 -8.94 -9.72 22.89
N VAL A 473 -9.50 -10.23 23.99
CA VAL A 473 -10.94 -10.49 24.14
C VAL A 473 -11.45 -9.67 25.32
N GLU A 474 -12.53 -8.91 25.12
CA GLU A 474 -13.19 -8.16 26.20
C GLU A 474 -14.08 -9.09 27.03
N ILE A 475 -13.82 -9.14 28.33
CA ILE A 475 -14.65 -9.77 29.34
C ILE A 475 -15.72 -8.76 29.76
N ILE A 476 -16.97 -9.20 29.77
CA ILE A 476 -18.10 -8.40 30.24
C ILE A 476 -18.26 -8.68 31.72
N ALA A 477 -18.25 -7.63 32.53
CA ALA A 477 -18.32 -7.72 33.97
C ALA A 477 -19.71 -7.30 34.47
N ASP A 478 -20.21 -7.94 35.51
CA ASP A 478 -21.37 -7.43 36.25
C ASP A 478 -21.21 -7.47 37.79
N THR A 479 -22.30 -7.65 38.54
CA THR A 479 -22.29 -7.69 40.02
C THR A 479 -23.17 -8.83 40.57
N ILE A 480 -23.52 -9.79 39.70
CA ILE A 480 -24.42 -10.90 39.94
C ILE A 480 -23.57 -12.12 40.22
N LYS A 481 -23.87 -12.83 41.33
CA LYS A 481 -23.20 -14.10 41.59
C LYS A 481 -23.65 -15.16 40.58
N GLU A 482 -22.70 -15.64 39.81
CA GLU A 482 -22.77 -16.72 38.84
C GLU A 482 -21.77 -17.85 39.18
N ASN A 483 -21.59 -18.79 38.23
CA ASN A 483 -20.55 -19.81 38.34
C ASN A 483 -19.34 -19.37 37.51
N ASN A 484 -18.16 -19.92 37.79
CA ASN A 484 -17.05 -19.76 36.87
C ASN A 484 -17.38 -20.40 35.53
N GLU A 485 -17.08 -19.68 34.45
CA GLU A 485 -17.46 -20.07 33.11
C GLU A 485 -16.27 -20.09 32.15
N THR A 486 -16.43 -20.73 31.01
CA THR A 486 -15.34 -20.96 30.06
C THR A 486 -15.74 -20.53 28.67
N PHE A 487 -14.78 -20.03 27.92
CA PHE A 487 -14.87 -19.79 26.48
C PHE A 487 -13.53 -20.14 25.84
N SER A 488 -13.52 -20.33 24.52
CA SER A 488 -12.30 -20.73 23.80
C SER A 488 -12.00 -19.82 22.61
N LEU A 489 -10.71 -19.71 22.29
CA LEU A 489 -10.24 -19.19 21.02
C LEU A 489 -9.89 -20.37 20.12
N VAL A 490 -10.50 -20.42 18.94
CA VAL A 490 -10.23 -21.42 17.90
C VAL A 490 -9.44 -20.76 16.78
N VAL A 491 -8.34 -21.40 16.38
CA VAL A 491 -7.40 -20.90 15.38
C VAL A 491 -7.30 -21.90 14.23
N THR A 492 -7.46 -21.45 12.99
CA THR A 492 -7.49 -22.27 11.76
C THR A 492 -6.68 -21.65 10.64
N ASP A 493 -6.58 -22.38 9.52
CA ASP A 493 -6.04 -21.89 8.24
C ASP A 493 -4.68 -21.18 8.35
N PRO A 494 -3.61 -21.86 8.84
CA PRO A 494 -2.31 -21.24 8.95
C PRO A 494 -1.68 -20.99 7.57
N GLU A 495 -1.20 -19.77 7.36
CA GLU A 495 -0.38 -19.37 6.21
C GLU A 495 0.99 -18.88 6.67
N GLY A 496 2.05 -19.21 5.94
CA GLY A 496 3.43 -18.83 6.31
C GLY A 496 4.05 -19.60 7.49
N ALA A 497 3.25 -20.32 8.28
CA ALA A 497 3.67 -21.25 9.32
C ALA A 497 2.85 -22.55 9.27
N ILE A 498 3.19 -23.54 10.10
CA ILE A 498 2.45 -24.81 10.20
C ILE A 498 2.06 -25.09 11.65
N PHE A 499 0.87 -25.68 11.85
CA PHE A 499 0.49 -26.25 13.13
C PHE A 499 1.30 -27.51 13.47
N PRO A 500 1.32 -27.94 14.74
CA PRO A 500 1.86 -29.25 15.13
C PRO A 500 1.23 -30.40 14.33
N THR A 501 1.99 -31.48 14.13
CA THR A 501 1.69 -32.52 13.13
C THR A 501 0.27 -33.10 13.25
N ASN A 502 -0.48 -33.11 12.14
CA ASN A 502 -1.86 -33.61 11.97
C ASN A 502 -2.98 -32.76 12.62
N MET A 503 -2.74 -31.49 12.93
CA MET A 503 -3.80 -30.56 13.37
C MET A 503 -4.25 -29.67 12.19
N THR A 504 -5.57 -29.47 12.07
CA THR A 504 -6.19 -28.48 11.18
C THR A 504 -6.72 -27.26 11.93
N GLU A 505 -6.81 -27.37 13.26
CA GLU A 505 -7.23 -26.32 14.17
C GLU A 505 -6.48 -26.46 15.51
N ILE A 506 -6.28 -25.35 16.20
CA ILE A 506 -5.78 -25.31 17.58
C ILE A 506 -6.79 -24.53 18.42
N THR A 507 -7.02 -24.98 19.65
CA THR A 507 -7.96 -24.35 20.59
C THR A 507 -7.26 -24.05 21.91
N ALA A 508 -7.48 -22.83 22.42
CA ALA A 508 -7.10 -22.43 23.76
C ALA A 508 -8.35 -22.04 24.55
N THR A 509 -8.44 -22.43 25.82
CA THR A 509 -9.62 -22.20 26.67
C THR A 509 -9.24 -21.38 27.89
N HIS A 510 -9.99 -20.32 28.16
CA HIS A 510 -9.90 -19.52 29.39
C HIS A 510 -11.11 -19.77 30.29
N THR A 511 -10.95 -19.53 31.59
CA THR A 511 -12.02 -19.62 32.59
C THR A 511 -12.25 -18.26 33.25
N ILE A 512 -13.39 -17.63 33.02
CA ILE A 512 -13.81 -16.43 33.74
C ILE A 512 -14.16 -16.84 35.18
N ILE A 513 -13.51 -16.23 36.16
CA ILE A 513 -13.70 -16.50 37.58
C ILE A 513 -14.61 -15.43 38.16
N ASP A 514 -15.84 -15.83 38.49
CA ASP A 514 -16.80 -14.95 39.17
C ASP A 514 -16.31 -14.64 40.59
N ASP A 515 -16.05 -13.36 40.85
CA ASP A 515 -15.61 -12.82 42.14
C ASP A 515 -16.74 -12.15 42.94
N ASP A 516 -17.96 -12.24 42.46
CA ASP A 516 -19.13 -11.62 43.07
C ASP A 516 -19.64 -12.32 44.32
N ILE A 517 -20.47 -11.60 45.08
CA ILE A 517 -21.12 -12.08 46.31
C ILE A 517 -22.63 -11.88 46.26
N ASN A 518 -23.38 -12.88 46.76
CA ASN A 518 -24.84 -12.83 46.84
C ASN A 518 -25.34 -11.64 47.68
N THR A 519 -25.80 -10.57 47.04
CA THR A 519 -26.45 -9.45 47.72
C THR A 519 -27.91 -9.81 48.05
N ARG A 520 -28.16 -10.35 49.26
CA ARG A 520 -29.53 -10.37 49.78
C ARG A 520 -29.96 -8.94 50.12
N SER A 521 -30.80 -8.36 49.26
CA SER A 521 -31.52 -7.12 49.52
C SER A 521 -32.30 -7.22 50.84
N ASN A 522 -31.77 -6.61 51.91
CA ASN A 522 -32.52 -6.35 53.13
C ASN A 522 -33.17 -4.96 52.99
N ARG A 523 -34.41 -4.91 52.51
CA ARG A 523 -35.30 -3.77 52.75
C ARG A 523 -36.40 -4.20 53.72
N SER A 524 -36.28 -3.80 54.99
CA SER A 524 -37.42 -3.42 55.84
C SER A 524 -36.97 -2.81 57.18
N GLY A 525 -37.32 -1.54 57.40
CA GLY A 525 -37.89 -1.01 58.65
C GLY A 525 -37.11 -1.04 59.98
N ASP A 526 -36.94 0.15 60.55
CA ASP A 526 -36.98 0.48 61.98
C ASP A 526 -35.83 0.02 62.91
N LEU A 527 -34.96 0.97 63.32
CA LEU A 527 -35.08 1.64 64.62
C LEU A 527 -33.90 2.59 64.91
N ILE A 528 -34.26 3.79 65.35
CA ILE A 528 -33.40 4.76 66.06
C ILE A 528 -32.94 4.14 67.39
N GLY A 529 -31.64 4.22 67.69
CA GLY A 529 -31.06 3.84 68.97
C GLY A 529 -29.79 4.64 69.29
N ILE A 530 -29.97 5.69 70.10
CA ILE A 530 -28.93 6.52 70.72
C ILE A 530 -28.24 5.77 71.88
N SER A 531 -27.03 6.25 72.25
CA SER A 531 -26.32 6.14 73.57
C SER A 531 -25.39 4.94 73.79
N LEU A 532 -24.23 5.01 74.46
CA LEU A 532 -23.30 6.03 75.02
C LEU A 532 -22.16 5.19 75.71
N PHE A 533 -21.01 5.82 76.02
CA PHE A 533 -19.94 5.40 76.97
C PHE A 533 -19.04 4.22 76.54
N ASP A 534 -17.75 4.15 76.85
CA ASP A 534 -16.88 4.97 77.70
C ASP A 534 -15.41 4.80 77.31
N THR A 535 -14.60 5.78 77.70
CA THR A 535 -13.13 5.76 77.74
C THR A 535 -12.56 4.87 78.86
N GLU A 536 -11.24 4.60 78.79
CA GLU A 536 -10.34 4.03 79.82
C GLU A 536 -10.39 2.49 80.00
N THR A 537 -9.31 1.73 80.27
CA THR A 537 -7.93 2.00 80.69
C THR A 537 -7.04 0.75 80.43
N MET A 538 -5.72 0.99 80.44
CA MET A 538 -4.57 0.09 80.53
C MET A 538 -4.76 -1.36 81.04
N PHE A 539 -4.10 -2.31 80.36
CA PHE A 539 -2.87 -2.98 80.83
C PHE A 539 -2.04 -3.49 79.64
#